data_AF-A0A847ZYT8-F1
#
_entry.id   AF-A0A847ZYT8-F1
#
_cell.length_a   1.000
_cell.length_b   1.000
_cell.length_c   1.000
_cell.angle_alpha   90.00
_cell.angle_beta   90.00
_cell.angle_gamma   90.00
#
_symmetry.space_group_name_H-M   'P 1'
#
loop_
_entity.id
_entity.type
_entity.pdbx_description
1 polymer ?
#
loop_
_entity_poly.entity_id
_entity_poly.type
_entity_poly.pdbx_seq_one_letter_code
_entity_poly.pdbx_strand_id
1 'polypeptide(L)'
;MSARGELPTWADVALIPLLNLLVALLISGVVVLMIGENPLEAMWIMLKGAVGTIKGWGYMLYYATNFIFTGLAVAIAFHAGLFNIGGEGQAYFAGLGATIAGLSLEFLPWPIVIPIAILASAAFGA
;
A
#
# COMPACT_ATOMS: atom_id res chain seq x y z
N MET A 1 -28.26 -20.60 2.46
CA MET A 1 -28.89 -19.72 1.45
C MET A 1 -27.93 -19.62 0.29
N SER A 2 -28.30 -20.13 -0.88
CA SER A 2 -27.45 -20.14 -2.08
C SER A 2 -27.20 -18.70 -2.56
N ALA A 3 -25.96 -18.24 -2.48
CA ALA A 3 -25.58 -16.93 -2.97
C ALA A 3 -25.48 -16.98 -4.50
N ARG A 4 -26.12 -16.00 -5.14
CA ARG A 4 -26.20 -15.86 -6.59
C ARG A 4 -24.82 -15.49 -7.17
N GLY A 5 -24.36 -16.27 -8.14
CA GLY A 5 -23.39 -15.84 -9.16
C GLY A 5 -22.01 -15.42 -8.67
N GLU A 6 -21.32 -16.27 -7.90
CA GLU A 6 -19.89 -16.09 -7.67
C GLU A 6 -19.15 -16.26 -9.00
N LEU A 7 -18.36 -15.25 -9.38
CA LEU A 7 -17.51 -15.32 -10.55
C LEU A 7 -16.47 -16.43 -10.33
N PRO A 8 -15.93 -17.04 -11.40
CA PRO A 8 -14.81 -17.95 -11.27
C PRO A 8 -13.66 -17.27 -10.52
N THR A 9 -12.97 -17.97 -9.62
CA THR A 9 -11.88 -17.41 -8.81
C THR A 9 -10.77 -16.74 -9.62
N TRP A 10 -10.49 -17.21 -10.84
CA TRP A 10 -9.52 -16.57 -11.74
C TRP A 10 -9.99 -15.19 -12.22
N ALA A 11 -11.31 -15.01 -12.38
CA ALA A 11 -11.88 -13.74 -12.80
C ALA A 11 -11.80 -12.72 -11.66
N ASP A 12 -12.11 -13.13 -10.44
CA ASP A 12 -12.03 -12.25 -9.26
C ASP A 12 -10.60 -11.84 -8.92
N VAL A 13 -9.64 -12.77 -8.99
CA VAL A 13 -8.26 -12.52 -8.57
C VAL A 13 -7.41 -11.85 -9.67
N ALA A 14 -7.70 -12.09 -10.95
CA ALA A 14 -6.87 -11.59 -12.05
C ALA A 14 -7.63 -10.67 -13.01
N LEU A 15 -8.79 -11.10 -13.53
CA LEU A 15 -9.49 -10.37 -14.58
C LEU A 15 -10.00 -9.02 -14.07
N ILE A 16 -10.69 -8.99 -12.92
CA ILE A 16 -11.26 -7.76 -12.37
C ILE A 16 -10.16 -6.74 -12.02
N PRO A 17 -9.08 -7.09 -11.29
CA PRO A 17 -7.99 -6.15 -11.02
C PRO A 17 -7.33 -5.62 -12.30
N LEU A 18 -7.14 -6.48 -13.31
CA LEU A 18 -6.57 -6.08 -14.59
C LEU A 18 -7.47 -5.09 -15.33
N LEU A 19 -8.78 -5.35 -15.38
CA LEU A 19 -9.76 -4.44 -15.98
C LEU A 19 -9.78 -3.10 -15.25
N ASN A 20 -9.78 -3.10 -13.92
CA ASN A 20 -9.72 -1.88 -13.10
C ASN A 20 -8.45 -1.07 -13.40
N LEU A 21 -7.30 -1.73 -13.52
CA LEU A 21 -6.04 -1.09 -13.90
C LEU A 21 -6.12 -0.47 -15.30
N LEU A 22 -6.63 -1.21 -16.29
CA LEU A 22 -6.77 -0.73 -17.66
C LEU A 22 -7.70 0.49 -17.73
N VAL A 23 -8.85 0.44 -17.06
CA VAL A 23 -9.79 1.56 -17.02
C VAL A 23 -9.17 2.77 -16.31
N ALA A 24 -8.46 2.57 -15.20
CA ALA A 24 -7.76 3.63 -14.50
C ALA A 24 -6.69 4.29 -15.38
N LEU A 25 -5.92 3.51 -16.13
CA LEU A 25 -4.91 4.02 -17.07
C LEU A 25 -5.56 4.79 -18.23
N LEU A 26 -6.66 4.29 -18.79
CA LEU A 26 -7.40 4.97 -19.86
C LEU A 26 -7.94 6.31 -19.39
N ILE A 27 -8.64 6.35 -18.26
CA ILE A 27 -9.21 7.58 -17.71
C ILE A 27 -8.10 8.57 -17.37
N SER A 28 -7.04 8.11 -16.70
CA SER A 28 -5.89 8.96 -16.37
C SER A 28 -5.22 9.49 -17.64
N GLY A 29 -5.10 8.67 -18.68
CA GLY A 29 -4.56 9.11 -19.97
C GLY A 29 -5.42 10.17 -20.65
N VAL A 30 -6.75 10.06 -20.60
CA VAL A 30 -7.66 11.10 -21.10
C VAL A 30 -7.45 12.41 -20.33
N VAL A 31 -7.27 12.36 -19.01
CA VAL A 31 -6.96 13.55 -18.20
C VAL A 31 -5.64 14.19 -18.62
N VAL A 32 -4.59 13.39 -18.86
CA VAL A 32 -3.30 13.88 -19.34
C VAL A 32 -3.43 14.52 -20.73
N LEU A 33 -4.25 13.95 -21.63
CA LEU A 33 -4.52 14.56 -22.93
C LEU A 33 -5.26 15.90 -22.80
N MET A 34 -6.21 16.02 -21.86
CA MET A 34 -6.98 17.25 -21.65
C MET A 34 -6.10 18.43 -21.19
N ILE A 35 -5.00 18.17 -20.49
CA ILE A 35 -4.03 19.20 -20.10
C ILE A 35 -2.98 19.48 -21.18
N GLY A 36 -3.06 18.81 -22.34
CA GLY A 36 -2.19 19.02 -23.49
C GLY A 36 -0.89 18.21 -23.48
N GLU A 37 -0.76 17.24 -22.57
CA GLU A 37 0.44 16.42 -22.40
C GLU A 37 0.30 15.04 -23.04
N ASN A 38 1.42 14.34 -23.26
CA ASN A 38 1.41 12.99 -23.82
C ASN A 38 1.26 11.91 -22.72
N PRO A 39 0.18 11.10 -22.70
CA PRO A 39 -0.05 10.07 -21.68
C PRO A 39 1.01 8.97 -21.65
N LEU A 40 1.54 8.60 -22.82
CA LEU A 40 2.57 7.57 -22.92
C LEU A 40 3.89 8.07 -22.33
N GLU A 41 4.21 9.35 -22.55
CA GLU A 41 5.38 9.98 -21.95
C GLU A 41 5.23 10.12 -20.44
N ALA A 42 4.06 10.57 -19.95
CA ALA A 42 3.77 10.63 -18.52
C ALA A 42 3.92 9.26 -17.85
N MET A 43 3.36 8.20 -18.46
CA MET A 43 3.51 6.83 -17.98
C MET A 43 4.97 6.35 -18.01
N TRP A 44 5.74 6.72 -19.04
CA TRP A 44 7.16 6.40 -19.10
C TRP A 44 7.96 7.07 -18.00
N ILE A 45 7.67 8.35 -17.70
CA ILE A 45 8.28 9.09 -16.59
C ILE A 45 7.96 8.41 -15.25
N MET A 46 6.70 8.02 -15.03
CA MET A 46 6.29 7.31 -13.81
C MET A 46 7.02 5.97 -13.65
N LEU A 47 7.07 5.16 -14.72
CA LEU A 47 7.77 3.88 -14.72
C LEU A 47 9.27 4.07 -14.44
N LYS A 48 9.92 4.99 -15.15
CA LYS A 48 11.34 5.28 -14.94
C LYS A 48 11.60 5.84 -13.53
N GLY A 49 10.69 6.63 -12.98
CA GLY A 49 10.75 7.11 -11.60
C GLY A 49 10.65 5.98 -10.57
N ALA A 50 9.76 5.02 -10.81
CA ALA A 50 9.52 3.89 -9.92
C ALA A 50 10.64 2.84 -9.96
N VAL A 51 11.06 2.39 -11.15
CA VAL A 51 12.02 1.26 -11.28
C VAL A 51 13.41 1.66 -11.76
N GLY A 52 13.61 2.91 -12.21
CA GLY A 52 14.87 3.35 -12.81
C GLY A 52 15.98 3.72 -11.82
N THR A 53 15.68 3.82 -10.52
CA THR A 53 16.68 4.14 -9.49
C THR A 53 16.47 3.34 -8.22
N ILE A 54 17.52 3.13 -7.43
CA ILE A 54 17.44 2.48 -6.11
C ILE A 54 16.45 3.21 -5.18
N LYS A 55 16.42 4.55 -5.24
CA LYS A 55 15.44 5.34 -4.47
C LYS A 55 14.00 5.06 -4.93
N GLY A 56 13.78 4.96 -6.24
CA GLY A 56 12.49 4.60 -6.82
C GLY A 56 11.99 3.26 -6.28
N TRP A 57 12.84 2.23 -6.32
CA TRP A 57 12.55 0.93 -5.73
C TRP A 57 12.22 1.02 -4.24
N GLY A 58 13.01 1.80 -3.48
CA GLY A 58 12.77 2.04 -2.05
C GLY A 58 11.39 2.65 -1.79
N TYR A 59 11.02 3.70 -2.53
CA TYR A 59 9.69 4.32 -2.41
C TYR A 59 8.57 3.37 -2.85
N MET A 60 8.75 2.66 -3.97
CA MET A 60 7.76 1.72 -4.47
C MET A 60 7.47 0.63 -3.43
N LEU A 61 8.51 0.01 -2.86
CA LEU A 61 8.36 -1.02 -1.83
C LEU A 61 7.77 -0.45 -0.54
N TYR A 62 8.17 0.77 -0.15
CA TYR A 62 7.61 1.47 1.00
C TYR A 62 6.09 1.67 0.86
N TYR A 63 5.63 2.23 -0.27
CA TYR A 63 4.20 2.43 -0.50
C TYR A 63 3.44 1.13 -0.68
N ALA A 64 3.99 0.17 -1.42
CA ALA A 64 3.37 -1.15 -1.62
C ALA A 64 3.15 -1.87 -0.29
N THR A 65 4.15 -1.89 0.58
CA THR A 65 4.05 -2.48 1.92
C THR A 65 2.93 -1.80 2.71
N ASN A 66 2.92 -0.47 2.78
CA ASN A 66 1.88 0.27 3.48
C ASN A 66 0.46 -0.06 2.97
N PHE A 67 0.25 -0.06 1.65
CA PHE A 67 -1.07 -0.36 1.09
C PHE A 67 -1.52 -1.80 1.33
N ILE A 68 -0.61 -2.78 1.19
CA ILE A 68 -0.92 -4.20 1.43
C ILE A 68 -1.29 -4.42 2.89
N PHE A 69 -0.48 -3.94 3.83
CA PHE A 69 -0.72 -4.16 5.26
C PHE A 69 -1.94 -3.37 5.77
N THR A 70 -2.19 -2.17 5.25
CA THR A 70 -3.41 -1.41 5.59
C THR A 70 -4.66 -2.14 5.08
N GLY A 71 -4.64 -2.62 3.83
CA GLY A 71 -5.73 -3.43 3.28
C GLY A 71 -5.95 -4.72 4.08
N LEU A 72 -4.87 -5.39 4.49
CA LEU A 72 -4.93 -6.59 5.31
C LEU A 72 -5.53 -6.33 6.71
N ALA A 73 -5.12 -5.24 7.37
CA ALA A 73 -5.65 -4.87 8.68
C ALA A 73 -7.18 -4.66 8.65
N VAL A 74 -7.67 -4.01 7.59
CA VAL A 74 -9.09 -3.80 7.37
C VAL A 74 -9.81 -5.11 6.98
N ALA A 75 -9.21 -5.91 6.10
CA ALA A 75 -9.77 -7.17 5.63
C ALA A 75 -9.96 -8.19 6.77
N ILE A 76 -8.99 -8.30 7.69
CA ILE A 76 -9.06 -9.20 8.84
C ILE A 76 -10.22 -8.80 9.78
N ALA A 77 -10.34 -7.50 10.10
CA ALA A 77 -11.43 -7.00 10.95
C ALA A 77 -12.80 -7.28 10.32
N PHE A 78 -12.96 -7.03 9.02
CA PHE A 78 -14.21 -7.32 8.31
C PHE A 78 -14.54 -8.81 8.26
N HIS A 79 -13.55 -9.70 8.08
CA HIS A 79 -13.78 -11.15 8.14
C HIS A 79 -14.25 -11.61 9.52
N ALA A 80 -13.86 -10.91 10.59
CA ALA A 80 -14.35 -11.15 11.95
C ALA A 80 -15.73 -10.53 12.24
N GLY A 81 -16.35 -9.85 11.27
CA GLY A 81 -17.60 -9.09 11.47
C GLY A 81 -17.42 -7.84 12.32
N LEU A 82 -16.18 -7.39 12.53
CA LEU A 82 -15.83 -6.21 13.30
C LEU A 82 -15.65 -5.02 12.36
N PHE A 83 -16.07 -3.84 12.82
CA PHE A 83 -15.87 -2.59 12.10
C PHE A 83 -14.67 -1.84 12.69
N ASN A 84 -13.68 -1.51 11.84
CA ASN A 84 -12.51 -0.73 12.26
C ASN A 84 -12.61 0.71 11.74
N ILE A 85 -12.93 1.66 12.62
CA ILE A 85 -13.00 3.10 12.30
C ILE A 85 -11.65 3.80 12.50
N GLY A 86 -10.81 3.26 13.41
CA GLY A 86 -9.63 3.95 13.94
C GLY A 86 -8.33 3.72 13.18
N GLY A 87 -8.37 3.12 11.99
CA GLY A 87 -7.16 2.69 11.26
C GLY A 87 -6.14 3.80 11.01
N GLU A 88 -6.60 5.02 10.71
CA GLU A 88 -5.72 6.18 10.53
C GLU A 88 -4.98 6.55 11.83
N GLY A 89 -5.69 6.55 12.96
CA GLY A 89 -5.10 6.77 14.28
C GLY A 89 -4.10 5.66 14.66
N GLN A 90 -4.46 4.40 14.42
CA GLN A 90 -3.57 3.26 14.63
C GLN A 90 -2.28 3.38 13.79
N ALA A 91 -2.38 3.82 12.54
CA ALA A 91 -1.21 4.06 11.69
C ALA A 91 -0.32 5.20 12.23
N TYR A 92 -0.92 6.30 12.70
CA TYR A 92 -0.17 7.40 13.33
C TYR A 92 0.58 6.96 14.60
N PHE A 93 -0.09 6.23 15.50
CA PHE A 93 0.55 5.72 16.72
C PHE A 93 1.58 4.62 16.43
N ALA A 94 1.33 3.74 15.45
CA ALA A 94 2.34 2.79 14.99
C ALA A 94 3.60 3.51 14.49
N GLY A 95 3.44 4.57 13.70
CA GLY A 95 4.55 5.42 13.24
C GLY A 95 5.31 6.11 14.37
N LEU A 96 4.61 6.53 15.43
CA LEU A 96 5.22 7.05 16.65
C LEU A 96 6.07 5.96 17.34
N GLY A 97 5.56 4.74 17.48
CA GLY A 97 6.30 3.60 18.03
C GLY A 97 7.57 3.29 17.24
N ALA A 98 7.47 3.26 15.90
CA ALA A 98 8.64 3.08 15.01
C ALA A 98 9.68 4.18 15.22
N THR A 99 9.24 5.44 15.32
CA THR A 99 10.11 6.61 15.47
C THR A 99 10.81 6.62 16.82
N ILE A 100 10.09 6.34 17.91
CA ILE A 100 10.67 6.21 19.25
C ILE A 100 11.74 5.12 19.26
N ALA A 101 11.45 3.93 18.69
CA ALA A 101 12.43 2.85 18.61
C ALA A 101 13.66 3.24 17.76
N GLY A 102 13.45 3.87 16.61
CA GLY A 102 14.51 4.28 15.69
C GLY A 102 15.46 5.32 16.30
N LEU A 103 14.91 6.34 16.97
CA LEU A 103 15.68 7.43 17.57
C LEU A 103 16.28 7.07 18.94
N SER A 104 15.62 6.21 19.72
CA SER A 104 16.10 5.85 21.06
C SER A 104 17.19 4.77 21.03
N LEU A 105 17.28 4.01 19.93
CA LEU A 105 18.18 2.86 19.79
C LEU A 105 19.23 3.04 18.69
N GLU A 106 19.56 4.29 18.33
CA GLU A 106 20.56 4.62 17.28
C GLU A 106 21.95 4.02 17.55
N PHE A 107 22.25 3.69 18.82
CA PHE A 107 23.49 3.02 19.22
C PHE A 107 23.57 1.54 18.81
N LEU A 108 22.45 0.93 18.40
CA LEU A 108 22.39 -0.45 17.91
C LEU A 108 22.47 -0.49 16.37
N PRO A 109 23.03 -1.57 15.79
CA PRO A 109 23.05 -1.74 14.35
C PRO A 109 21.62 -1.93 13.81
N TRP A 110 21.37 -1.41 12.61
CA TRP A 110 20.05 -1.41 11.96
C TRP A 110 19.33 -2.78 11.91
N PRO A 111 20.00 -3.95 11.78
CA PRO A 111 19.30 -5.24 11.74
C PRO A 111 18.61 -5.59 13.07
N ILE A 112 19.04 -4.99 14.19
CA ILE A 112 18.42 -5.16 15.51
C ILE A 112 17.32 -4.11 15.73
N VAL A 113 17.58 -2.88 15.29
CA VAL A 113 16.62 -1.76 15.42
C VAL A 113 15.34 -2.04 14.63
N ILE A 114 15.42 -2.63 13.42
CA ILE A 114 14.25 -2.90 12.58
C ILE A 114 13.22 -3.84 13.26
N PRO A 115 13.57 -5.04 13.75
CA PRO A 115 12.64 -5.90 14.48
C PRO A 115 12.04 -5.21 15.71
N ILE A 116 12.83 -4.44 16.47
CA ILE A 116 12.34 -3.72 17.64
C ILE A 116 11.35 -2.63 17.23
N ALA A 117 11.63 -1.89 16.15
CA ALA A 117 10.73 -0.88 15.62
C ALA A 117 9.41 -1.50 15.13
N ILE A 118 9.42 -2.68 14.52
CA ILE A 118 8.21 -3.41 14.14
C ILE A 118 7.37 -3.77 15.37
N LEU A 119 8.00 -4.31 16.42
CA LEU A 119 7.32 -4.66 17.66
C LEU A 119 6.76 -3.42 18.39
N ALA A 120 7.52 -2.33 18.42
CA ALA A 120 7.07 -1.05 18.98
C ALA A 120 5.88 -0.47 18.18
N SER A 121 5.93 -0.55 16.85
CA SER A 121 4.83 -0.13 15.98
C SER A 121 3.57 -0.93 16.24
N ALA A 122 3.69 -2.25 16.37
CA ALA A 122 2.56 -3.13 16.69
C ALA A 122 1.98 -2.84 18.08
N ALA A 123 2.82 -2.57 19.09
CA ALA A 123 2.37 -2.26 20.44
C ALA A 123 1.63 -0.91 20.55
N PHE A 124 2.07 0.10 19.79
CA PHE A 124 1.46 1.42 19.81
C PHE A 124 0.23 1.53 18.90
N GLY A 125 0.22 0.80 17.77
CA GLY A 125 -0.87 0.82 16.80
C GLY A 125 -2.01 -0.18 17.06
N ALA A 126 -1.92 -1.00 18.12
CA ALA A 126 -2.96 -1.94 18.51
C ALA A 126 -4.23 -1.24 19.02
#